data_AF-A0A5D6VID4-F1
#
_entry.id   AF-A0A5D6VID4-F1
#
_cell.length_a   1.000
_cell.length_b   1.000
_cell.length_c   1.000
_cell.angle_alpha   90.00
_cell.angle_beta   90.00
_cell.angle_gamma   90.00
#
_symmetry.space_group_name_H-M   'P 1'
#
loop_
_entity.id
_entity.type
_entity.pdbx_description
1 polymer ?
#
loop_
_entity_poly.entity_id
_entity_poly.type
_entity_poly.pdbx_seq_one_letter_code
_entity_poly.pdbx_strand_id
1 'polypeptide(L)'
;MHNVLFLPLLFGAATATAQAPCALPTLKLFQDGVEMPADARALARPVTLRVLPAPGCPAAVYRFRHAEVTLVRRGRPVLPTLRVEKPQADLQSFLRYYQTGDQVVIFIAYQNLALVAADGSLQPLAAAPPRLSKPRQLDLQTEDSRGLFLRWPRLQP
;
A
#
# COMPACT_ATOMS: atom_id res chain seq x y z
N MET A 1 16.14 68.35 18.75
CA MET A 1 17.16 67.73 17.87
C MET A 1 16.84 66.25 17.79
N HIS A 2 16.38 65.80 16.63
CA HIS A 2 15.97 64.42 16.39
C HIS A 2 17.22 63.55 16.23
N ASN A 3 17.33 62.45 16.99
CA ASN A 3 18.30 61.42 16.69
C ASN A 3 17.59 60.06 16.72
N VAL A 4 17.28 59.58 15.53
CA VAL A 4 16.63 58.30 15.26
C VAL A 4 17.72 57.24 15.18
N LEU A 5 17.70 56.28 16.10
CA LEU A 5 18.61 55.14 16.08
C LEU A 5 17.85 53.94 15.50
N PHE A 6 18.04 53.72 14.20
CA PHE A 6 17.48 52.58 13.46
C PHE A 6 18.30 51.31 13.78
N LEU A 7 17.68 50.34 14.46
CA LEU A 7 18.16 48.96 14.53
C LEU A 7 17.67 48.19 13.28
N PRO A 8 18.53 47.53 12.49
CA PRO A 8 18.07 46.57 11.51
C PRO A 8 17.86 45.22 12.22
N LEU A 9 16.61 44.89 12.53
CA LEU A 9 16.20 43.52 12.82
C LEU A 9 16.27 42.73 11.51
N LEU A 10 17.37 42.00 11.31
CA LEU A 10 17.48 40.97 10.29
C LEU A 10 16.52 39.82 10.65
N PHE A 11 15.30 39.89 10.14
CA PHE A 11 14.40 38.76 10.08
C PHE A 11 15.00 37.71 9.14
N GLY A 12 15.71 36.75 9.71
CA GLY A 12 15.98 35.48 9.03
C GLY A 12 14.64 34.78 8.80
N ALA A 13 14.07 34.97 7.61
CA ALA A 13 12.94 34.20 7.16
C ALA A 13 13.39 32.73 7.07
N ALA A 14 13.13 31.95 8.12
CA ALA A 14 13.12 30.51 8.02
C ALA A 14 12.04 30.17 7.00
N THR A 15 12.45 29.92 5.76
CA THR A 15 11.61 29.26 4.78
C THR A 15 11.30 27.88 5.34
N ALA A 16 10.20 27.77 6.07
CA ALA A 16 9.56 26.50 6.36
C ALA A 16 9.24 25.90 5.00
N THR A 17 10.14 25.06 4.49
CA THR A 17 9.84 24.20 3.36
C THR A 17 8.71 23.32 3.84
N ALA A 18 7.49 23.63 3.42
CA ALA A 18 6.36 22.74 3.54
C ALA A 18 6.79 21.45 2.83
N GLN A 19 7.24 20.47 3.62
CA GLN A 19 7.58 19.15 3.10
C GLN A 19 6.35 18.68 2.35
N ALA A 20 6.53 18.40 1.06
CA ALA A 20 5.44 17.83 0.28
C ALA A 20 4.88 16.64 1.07
N PRO A 21 3.56 16.58 1.30
CA PRO A 21 2.99 15.51 2.10
C PRO A 21 3.39 14.19 1.47
N CYS A 22 3.99 13.30 2.29
CA CYS A 22 4.46 12.01 1.82
C CYS A 22 3.33 11.24 1.14
N ALA A 23 3.64 10.62 0.01
CA ALA A 23 2.67 9.79 -0.70
C ALA A 23 2.25 8.57 0.14
N LEU A 24 1.11 8.00 -0.19
CA LEU A 24 0.58 6.82 0.48
C LEU A 24 1.57 5.64 0.34
N PRO A 25 1.67 4.76 1.35
CA PRO A 25 2.56 3.62 1.28
C PRO A 25 2.18 2.65 0.15
N THR A 26 3.10 1.76 -0.21
CA THR A 26 2.92 0.78 -1.29
C THR A 26 2.92 -0.63 -0.75
N LEU A 27 2.10 -1.50 -1.33
CA LEU A 27 2.09 -2.93 -1.01
C LEU A 27 3.05 -3.68 -1.94
N LYS A 28 3.88 -4.54 -1.35
CA LYS A 28 4.83 -5.38 -2.08
C LYS A 28 4.78 -6.84 -1.62
N LEU A 29 5.21 -7.72 -2.52
CA LEU A 29 5.32 -9.16 -2.30
C LEU A 29 6.79 -9.55 -2.15
N PHE A 30 7.04 -10.49 -1.25
CA PHE A 30 8.36 -11.07 -1.03
C PHE A 30 8.28 -12.60 -1.05
N GLN A 31 9.27 -13.24 -1.64
CA GLN A 31 9.48 -14.68 -1.58
C GLN A 31 10.90 -14.95 -1.08
N ASP A 32 11.03 -15.78 -0.05
CA ASP A 32 12.34 -16.12 0.55
C ASP A 32 13.20 -14.88 0.91
N GLY A 33 12.53 -13.80 1.32
CA GLY A 33 13.16 -12.52 1.68
C GLY A 33 13.49 -11.59 0.51
N VAL A 34 13.29 -12.04 -0.74
CA VAL A 34 13.54 -11.27 -1.96
C VAL A 34 12.24 -10.62 -2.44
N GLU A 35 12.28 -9.33 -2.78
CA GLU A 35 11.14 -8.63 -3.37
C GLU A 35 10.77 -9.30 -4.71
N MET A 36 9.51 -9.68 -4.85
CA MET A 36 9.02 -10.23 -6.10
C MET A 36 8.81 -9.09 -7.09
N PRO A 37 9.45 -9.14 -8.27
CA PRO A 37 9.28 -8.08 -9.24
C PRO A 37 7.85 -8.11 -9.77
N ALA A 38 7.36 -6.94 -10.18
CA ALA A 38 5.99 -6.77 -10.67
C ALA A 38 5.70 -7.53 -11.97
N ASP A 39 6.70 -8.16 -12.59
CA ASP A 39 6.61 -9.02 -13.78
C ASP A 39 6.80 -10.51 -13.47
N ALA A 40 6.97 -10.89 -12.18
CA ALA A 40 7.08 -12.28 -11.77
C ALA A 40 5.87 -13.07 -12.30
N ARG A 41 6.12 -14.18 -12.99
CA ARG A 41 5.04 -14.95 -13.65
C ARG A 41 4.68 -16.24 -12.94
N ALA A 42 5.53 -16.73 -12.04
CA ALA A 42 5.26 -17.97 -11.31
C ALA A 42 4.47 -17.70 -10.04
N LEU A 43 3.48 -18.53 -9.75
CA LEU A 43 2.73 -18.45 -8.49
C LEU A 43 3.57 -19.08 -7.37
N ALA A 44 4.25 -18.24 -6.60
CA ALA A 44 5.14 -18.65 -5.51
C ALA A 44 4.40 -19.16 -4.26
N ARG A 45 5.09 -19.97 -3.45
CA ARG A 45 4.60 -20.50 -2.17
C ARG A 45 5.69 -20.46 -1.09
N PRO A 46 5.33 -20.11 0.16
CA PRO A 46 4.42 -19.02 0.55
C PRO A 46 5.00 -17.64 0.20
N VAL A 47 4.16 -16.61 0.10
CA VAL A 47 4.62 -15.22 -0.12
C VAL A 47 4.42 -14.38 1.14
N THR A 48 5.28 -13.39 1.34
CA THR A 48 5.18 -12.43 2.43
C THR A 48 4.70 -11.09 1.89
N LEU A 49 3.58 -10.60 2.41
CA LEU A 49 3.05 -9.27 2.17
C LEU A 49 3.79 -8.25 3.05
N ARG A 50 4.28 -7.17 2.45
CA ARG A 50 4.86 -6.04 3.18
C ARG A 50 4.33 -4.72 2.65
N VAL A 51 3.97 -3.84 3.57
CA VAL A 51 3.64 -2.45 3.25
C VAL A 51 4.88 -1.60 3.49
N LEU A 52 5.34 -0.91 2.46
CA LEU A 52 6.56 -0.11 2.47
C LEU A 52 6.23 1.37 2.29
N PRO A 53 7.05 2.29 2.81
CA PRO A 53 6.95 3.70 2.47
C PRO A 53 7.01 3.90 0.95
N ALA A 54 6.35 4.94 0.45
CA ALA A 54 6.52 5.33 -0.94
C ALA A 54 7.98 5.77 -1.21
N PRO A 55 8.50 5.60 -2.42
CA PRO A 55 9.83 6.09 -2.79
C PRO A 55 10.00 7.58 -2.44
N GLY A 56 11.12 7.93 -1.80
CA GLY A 56 11.40 9.30 -1.36
C GLY A 56 10.73 9.71 -0.05
N CYS A 57 9.94 8.84 0.58
CA CYS A 57 9.39 9.09 1.92
C CYS A 57 10.32 8.55 3.03
N PRO A 58 10.26 9.10 4.25
CA PRO A 58 11.00 8.59 5.39
C PRO A 58 10.73 7.11 5.67
N ALA A 59 11.71 6.43 6.27
CA ALA A 59 11.52 5.07 6.74
C ALA A 59 10.37 5.01 7.75
N ALA A 60 9.46 4.07 7.53
CA ALA A 60 8.29 3.86 8.37
C ALA A 60 7.94 2.38 8.42
N VAL A 61 7.44 1.92 9.56
CA VAL A 61 7.00 0.54 9.77
C VAL A 61 5.49 0.51 9.78
N TYR A 62 4.91 -0.33 8.93
CA TYR A 62 3.47 -0.49 8.80
C TYR A 62 3.03 -1.87 9.29
N ARG A 63 1.85 -1.94 9.88
CA ARG A 63 1.16 -3.19 10.21
C ARG A 63 -0.24 -3.17 9.63
N PHE A 64 -0.70 -4.32 9.15
CA PHE A 64 -2.08 -4.49 8.71
C PHE A 64 -2.80 -5.56 9.53
N ARG A 65 -4.11 -5.38 9.74
CA ARG A 65 -4.98 -6.34 10.44
C ARG A 65 -5.34 -7.52 9.55
N HIS A 66 -5.74 -7.26 8.31
CA HIS A 66 -5.95 -8.29 7.31
C HIS A 66 -5.82 -7.73 5.89
N ALA A 67 -5.47 -8.63 4.96
CA ALA A 67 -5.47 -8.43 3.53
C ALA A 67 -6.50 -9.38 2.89
N GLU A 68 -6.99 -9.00 1.72
CA GLU A 68 -7.83 -9.81 0.86
C GLU A 68 -7.02 -10.23 -0.37
N VAL A 69 -6.99 -11.52 -0.67
CA VAL A 69 -6.26 -12.09 -1.80
C VAL A 69 -7.26 -12.83 -2.69
N THR A 70 -7.31 -12.48 -3.97
CA THR A 70 -8.25 -13.05 -4.93
C THR A 70 -7.53 -13.51 -6.19
N LEU A 71 -7.75 -14.76 -6.59
CA LEU A 71 -7.39 -15.24 -7.91
C LEU A 71 -8.46 -14.78 -8.91
N VAL A 72 -8.05 -14.04 -9.94
CA VAL A 72 -8.95 -13.41 -10.91
C VAL A 72 -8.66 -13.95 -12.32
N ARG A 73 -9.72 -14.37 -13.01
CA ARG A 73 -9.69 -14.78 -14.43
C ARG A 73 -10.62 -13.90 -15.22
N ARG A 74 -10.08 -13.20 -16.22
CA ARG A 74 -10.86 -12.31 -17.12
C ARG A 74 -11.77 -11.33 -16.33
N GLY A 75 -11.24 -10.78 -15.23
CA GLY A 75 -11.95 -9.82 -14.37
C GLY A 75 -12.93 -10.43 -13.37
N ARG A 76 -13.03 -11.77 -13.25
CA ARG A 76 -13.92 -12.44 -12.30
C ARG A 76 -13.11 -13.27 -11.28
N PRO A 77 -13.48 -13.26 -9.99
CA PRO A 77 -12.90 -14.18 -9.02
C PRO A 77 -13.09 -15.65 -9.44
N VAL A 78 -12.02 -16.43 -9.38
CA VAL A 78 -12.01 -17.88 -9.67
C VAL A 78 -12.40 -18.68 -8.44
N LEU A 79 -12.03 -18.17 -7.26
CA LEU A 79 -12.28 -18.75 -5.95
C LEU A 79 -12.82 -17.66 -5.02
N PRO A 80 -13.43 -18.04 -3.89
CA PRO A 80 -13.69 -17.10 -2.80
C PRO A 80 -12.41 -16.36 -2.40
N THR A 81 -12.56 -15.06 -2.11
CA THR A 81 -11.46 -14.23 -1.64
C THR A 81 -10.89 -14.78 -0.33
N LEU A 82 -9.58 -15.00 -0.32
CA LEU A 82 -8.85 -15.44 0.86
C LEU A 82 -8.59 -14.24 1.76
N ARG A 83 -8.98 -14.34 3.02
CA ARG A 83 -8.61 -13.37 4.06
C ARG A 83 -7.30 -13.80 4.71
N VAL A 84 -6.32 -12.91 4.69
CA VAL A 84 -4.97 -13.13 5.21
C VAL A 84 -4.73 -12.21 6.39
N GLU A 85 -4.59 -12.76 7.60
CA GLU A 85 -4.43 -11.99 8.85
C GLU A 85 -2.97 -11.86 9.30
N LYS A 86 -2.06 -12.59 8.64
CA LYS A 86 -0.61 -12.56 8.90
C LYS A 86 0.11 -12.04 7.66
N PRO A 87 1.35 -11.51 7.79
CA PRO A 87 2.15 -11.13 6.63
C PRO A 87 2.34 -12.27 5.62
N GLN A 88 2.40 -13.52 6.09
CA GLN A 88 2.51 -14.70 5.23
C GLN A 88 1.15 -15.06 4.65
N ALA A 89 1.05 -15.03 3.32
CA ALA A 89 -0.09 -15.52 2.56
C ALA A 89 0.24 -16.89 1.97
N ASP A 90 -0.55 -17.90 2.35
CA ASP A 90 -0.50 -19.21 1.71
C ASP A 90 -1.39 -19.23 0.47
N LEU A 91 -0.75 -19.33 -0.70
CA LEU A 91 -1.41 -19.37 -2.00
C LEU A 91 -1.57 -20.82 -2.51
N GLN A 92 -1.37 -21.82 -1.65
CA GLN A 92 -1.44 -23.23 -2.03
C GLN A 92 -2.78 -23.62 -2.65
N SER A 93 -3.88 -23.11 -2.11
CA SER A 93 -5.23 -23.33 -2.64
C SER A 93 -5.38 -22.81 -4.08
N PHE A 94 -4.70 -21.71 -4.43
CA PHE A 94 -4.81 -21.11 -5.77
C PHE A 94 -4.09 -21.94 -6.84
N LEU A 95 -3.00 -22.66 -6.50
CA LEU A 95 -2.29 -23.50 -7.49
C LEU A 95 -3.15 -24.62 -8.08
N ARG A 96 -4.24 -25.02 -7.42
CA ARG A 96 -5.11 -26.06 -7.99
C ARG A 96 -6.00 -25.54 -9.11
N TYR A 97 -6.18 -24.22 -9.17
CA TYR A 97 -7.16 -23.57 -10.05
C TYR A 97 -6.54 -22.56 -11.01
N TYR A 98 -5.30 -22.12 -10.74
CA TYR A 98 -4.60 -21.17 -11.59
C TYR A 98 -4.41 -21.71 -12.99
N GLN A 99 -4.61 -20.84 -13.97
CA GLN A 99 -4.35 -21.08 -15.38
C GLN A 99 -3.52 -19.93 -15.93
N THR A 100 -2.87 -20.18 -17.07
CA THR A 100 -2.15 -19.15 -17.81
C THR A 100 -3.06 -17.96 -18.08
N GLY A 101 -2.61 -16.77 -17.66
CA GLY A 101 -3.37 -15.53 -17.85
C GLY A 101 -4.25 -15.12 -16.68
N ASP A 102 -4.35 -15.93 -15.62
CA ASP A 102 -4.94 -15.51 -14.36
C ASP A 102 -4.06 -14.46 -13.66
N GLN A 103 -4.66 -13.68 -12.75
CA GLN A 103 -3.99 -12.66 -11.95
C GLN A 103 -4.29 -12.90 -10.48
N VAL A 104 -3.32 -12.57 -9.61
CA VAL A 104 -3.59 -12.49 -8.16
C VAL A 104 -3.73 -11.01 -7.80
N VAL A 105 -4.89 -10.67 -7.25
CA VAL A 105 -5.18 -9.33 -6.75
C VAL A 105 -5.11 -9.35 -5.24
N ILE A 106 -4.31 -8.46 -4.65
CA ILE A 106 -4.18 -8.29 -3.22
C ILE A 106 -4.66 -6.90 -2.85
N PHE A 107 -5.51 -6.82 -1.83
CA PHE A 107 -6.10 -5.58 -1.34
C PHE A 107 -5.98 -5.46 0.18
N ILE A 108 -5.63 -4.27 0.67
CA ILE A 108 -5.62 -3.93 2.09
C ILE A 108 -6.36 -2.60 2.27
N ALA A 109 -7.57 -2.64 2.83
CA ALA A 109 -8.30 -1.42 3.17
C ALA A 109 -7.50 -0.53 4.15
N TYR A 110 -7.56 0.80 4.01
CA TYR A 110 -6.82 1.72 4.89
C TYR A 110 -7.21 1.59 6.37
N GLN A 111 -8.48 1.28 6.65
CA GLN A 111 -8.95 0.99 8.01
C GLN A 111 -8.26 -0.22 8.66
N ASN A 112 -7.67 -1.10 7.85
CA ASN A 112 -6.89 -2.24 8.31
C ASN A 112 -5.40 -1.92 8.42
N LEU A 113 -4.95 -0.71 8.06
CA LEU A 113 -3.54 -0.33 8.03
C LEU A 113 -3.23 0.67 9.14
N ALA A 114 -2.10 0.44 9.82
CA ALA A 114 -1.59 1.34 10.84
C ALA A 114 -0.09 1.57 10.65
N LEU A 115 0.33 2.80 10.92
CA LEU A 115 1.72 3.16 11.15
C LEU A 115 2.11 2.75 12.57
N VAL A 116 3.29 2.15 12.72
CA VAL A 116 3.89 1.90 14.03
C VAL A 116 4.69 3.13 14.41
N ALA A 117 4.25 3.85 15.43
CA ALA A 117 4.95 5.01 15.96
C ALA A 117 6.22 4.60 16.72
N ALA A 118 7.07 5.58 17.05
CA ALA A 118 8.34 5.33 17.74
C ALA A 118 8.18 4.71 19.13
N ASP A 119 7.04 4.97 19.79
CA ASP A 119 6.66 4.38 21.08
C ASP A 119 6.04 2.97 20.95
N GLY A 120 5.96 2.43 19.72
CA GLY A 120 5.35 1.13 19.42
C GLY A 120 3.83 1.16 19.29
N SER A 121 3.19 2.32 19.50
CA SER A 121 1.73 2.47 19.33
C SER A 121 1.32 2.34 17.86
N LEU A 122 0.09 1.90 17.62
CA LEU A 122 -0.50 1.79 16.29
C LEU A 122 -1.32 3.04 16.00
N GLN A 123 -0.85 3.85 15.07
CA GLN A 123 -1.57 5.01 14.55
C GLN A 123 -2.30 4.60 13.27
N PRO A 124 -3.65 4.59 13.26
CA PRO A 124 -4.41 4.29 12.05
C PRO A 124 -3.99 5.22 10.92
N LEU A 125 -3.83 4.67 9.71
CA LEU A 125 -3.60 5.53 8.56
C LEU A 125 -4.91 6.26 8.27
N ALA A 126 -4.91 7.60 8.38
CA ALA A 126 -6.06 8.40 7.98
C ALA A 126 -6.37 8.05 6.52
N ALA A 127 -7.60 7.58 6.26
CA ALA A 127 -8.02 7.28 4.91
C ALA A 127 -7.75 8.51 4.03
N ALA A 128 -7.10 8.33 2.88
CA ALA A 128 -6.99 9.40 1.92
C ALA A 128 -8.39 10.01 1.70
N PRO A 129 -8.55 11.34 1.71
CA PRO A 129 -9.85 11.95 1.52
C PRO A 129 -10.46 11.38 0.23
N PRO A 130 -11.71 10.87 0.29
CA PRO A 130 -12.32 10.24 -0.87
C PRO A 130 -12.34 11.26 -2.00
N ARG A 131 -11.64 10.98 -3.10
CA ARG A 131 -12.00 11.63 -4.37
C ARG A 131 -13.46 11.23 -4.61
N LEU A 132 -14.33 12.22 -4.77
CA LEU A 132 -15.78 12.05 -4.92
C LEU A 132 -16.10 11.27 -6.21
N SER A 133 -15.92 9.95 -6.18
CA SER A 133 -16.35 9.03 -7.23
C SER A 133 -17.65 8.36 -6.79
N LYS A 134 -18.71 8.48 -7.60
CA LYS A 134 -20.06 7.93 -7.32
C LYS A 134 -19.98 6.43 -6.96
N PRO A 135 -20.79 5.95 -6.01
CA PRO A 135 -20.72 4.56 -5.55
C PRO A 135 -21.32 3.63 -6.62
N ARG A 136 -20.46 2.93 -7.36
CA ARG A 136 -20.90 1.80 -8.18
C ARG A 136 -19.85 0.70 -8.11
N GLN A 137 -20.26 -0.39 -7.45
CA GLN A 137 -19.56 -1.67 -7.45
C GLN A 137 -18.21 -1.63 -6.74
N LEU A 138 -17.85 -2.73 -6.07
CA LEU A 138 -16.50 -2.93 -5.55
C LEU A 138 -15.57 -3.06 -6.77
N ASP A 139 -15.17 -1.92 -7.32
CA ASP A 139 -14.38 -1.87 -8.54
C ASP A 139 -12.92 -2.19 -8.20
N LEU A 140 -12.59 -3.48 -8.27
CA LEU A 140 -11.22 -3.99 -8.12
C LEU A 140 -10.26 -3.39 -9.17
N GLN A 141 -10.77 -2.61 -10.14
CA GLN A 141 -10.04 -2.05 -11.27
C GLN A 141 -9.46 -0.65 -11.03
N THR A 142 -9.92 0.14 -10.05
CA THR A 142 -9.53 1.55 -9.92
C THR A 142 -8.59 1.84 -8.74
N GLU A 143 -7.61 2.71 -9.00
CA GLU A 143 -6.71 3.32 -7.99
C GLU A 143 -7.47 4.18 -6.96
N ASP A 144 -8.78 4.36 -7.15
CA ASP A 144 -9.74 5.04 -6.26
C ASP A 144 -10.16 4.19 -5.04
N SER A 145 -9.52 3.04 -4.84
CA SER A 145 -9.76 2.14 -3.73
C SER A 145 -9.47 2.83 -2.38
N ARG A 146 -10.34 2.67 -1.38
CA ARG A 146 -10.07 3.09 0.01
C ARG A 146 -9.02 2.18 0.70
N GLY A 147 -7.95 1.85 0.00
CA GLY A 147 -6.91 0.94 0.43
C GLY A 147 -5.76 0.79 -0.55
N LEU A 148 -4.78 -0.01 -0.15
CA LEU A 148 -3.65 -0.40 -0.99
C LEU A 148 -4.03 -1.59 -1.86
N PHE A 149 -3.63 -1.56 -3.13
CA PHE A 149 -3.83 -2.65 -4.06
C PHE A 149 -2.51 -3.06 -4.72
N LEU A 150 -2.37 -4.35 -4.99
CA LEU A 150 -1.30 -4.89 -5.83
C LEU A 150 -1.92 -5.91 -6.77
N ARG A 151 -1.64 -5.76 -8.07
CA ARG A 151 -1.96 -6.79 -9.06
C ARG A 151 -0.69 -7.51 -9.44
N TRP A 152 -0.63 -8.78 -9.08
CA TRP A 152 0.36 -9.68 -9.63
C TRP A 152 -0.04 -9.99 -11.08
N PRO A 153 0.81 -9.70 -12.08
CA PRO A 153 0.52 -9.96 -13.50
C PRO A 153 0.22 -11.42 -13.82
N ARG A 154 -0.08 -11.64 -15.10
CA ARG A 154 -0.48 -12.92 -15.69
C ARG A 154 0.45 -14.05 -15.25
N LEU A 155 -0.12 -14.95 -14.48
CA LEU A 155 0.56 -16.14 -14.02
C LEU A 155 0.81 -17.08 -15.20
N GLN A 156 1.97 -17.72 -15.16
CA GLN A 156 2.36 -18.85 -15.99
C GLN A 156 2.50 -20.08 -15.07
N PRO A 157 2.10 -21.27 -15.55
CA PRO A 157 2.27 -22.52 -14.84
C PRO A 157 3.70 -22.79 -14.37
#